data_AF-A0A517PY95-F1
#
_entry.id   AF-A0A517PY95-F1
#
_cell.length_a   1.000
_cell.length_b   1.000
_cell.length_c   1.000
_cell.angle_alpha   90.00
_cell.angle_beta   90.00
_cell.angle_gamma   90.00
#
_symmetry.space_group_name_H-M   'P 1'
#
loop_
_entity.id
_entity.type
_entity.pdbx_description
1 polymer ?
#
loop_
_entity_poly.entity_id
_entity_poly.type
_entity_poly.pdbx_seq_one_letter_code
_entity_poly.pdbx_strand_id
1 'polypeptide(L)'
;MTTLQQQLDSQHFSNDYELVNGVAMHAENPENFHIPPDVIKRHVNPSQFVELRIDSSRFSVHEDSLEKCSCPSCNGEMSKPILKHDHPASLIPLPIQNVPSRGWGEDFWVRVEERSGSLFRGAVDNPLIETRLHGLKQGDEIIFHEDHILAVHDSHRQELVAGMDVDDLKELAQWVGQIRRQG
;
A
#
# COMPACT_ATOMS: atom_id res chain seq x y z
N MET A 1 -9.86 27.12 0.48
CA MET A 1 -9.30 25.82 0.91
C MET A 1 -9.22 24.94 -0.33
N THR A 2 -8.05 24.38 -0.61
CA THR A 2 -7.84 23.44 -1.71
C THR A 2 -8.52 22.12 -1.34
N THR A 3 -9.25 21.50 -2.27
CA THR A 3 -9.88 20.19 -2.03
C THR A 3 -8.83 19.07 -2.05
N LEU A 4 -9.10 17.92 -1.41
CA LEU A 4 -8.19 16.77 -1.47
C LEU A 4 -7.91 16.34 -2.91
N GLN A 5 -8.90 16.42 -3.80
CA GLN A 5 -8.71 16.10 -5.22
C GLN A 5 -7.64 17.00 -5.86
N GLN A 6 -7.73 18.31 -5.65
CA GLN A 6 -6.74 19.25 -6.19
C GLN A 6 -5.35 19.02 -5.60
N GLN A 7 -5.25 18.61 -4.33
CA GLN A 7 -3.98 18.27 -3.72
C GLN A 7 -3.39 16.99 -4.33
N LEU A 8 -4.21 15.95 -4.51
CA LEU A 8 -3.83 14.71 -5.20
C LEU A 8 -3.33 15.00 -6.62
N ASP A 9 -4.07 15.80 -7.39
CA ASP A 9 -3.72 16.14 -8.77
C ASP A 9 -2.39 16.92 -8.88
N SER A 10 -2.02 17.64 -7.82
CA SER A 10 -0.78 18.43 -7.73
C SER A 10 0.38 17.68 -7.06
N GLN A 11 0.10 16.52 -6.44
CA GLN A 11 1.09 15.73 -5.75
C GLN A 11 1.97 15.01 -6.77
N HIS A 12 3.27 15.24 -6.67
CA HIS A 12 4.25 14.57 -7.52
C HIS A 12 5.43 14.10 -6.68
N PHE A 13 5.96 12.93 -7.03
CA PHE A 13 7.16 12.38 -6.42
C PHE A 13 8.35 12.53 -7.37
N SER A 14 9.55 12.44 -6.82
CA SER A 14 10.77 12.53 -7.63
C SER A 14 10.96 11.30 -8.50
N ASN A 15 11.71 11.44 -9.60
CA ASN A 15 12.12 10.35 -10.49
C ASN A 15 10.97 9.44 -10.99
N ASP A 16 9.85 10.07 -11.37
CA ASP A 16 8.69 9.40 -11.97
C ASP A 16 8.08 8.30 -11.09
N TYR A 17 8.27 8.42 -9.78
CA TYR A 17 7.58 7.57 -8.82
C TYR A 17 6.10 7.98 -8.71
N GLU A 18 5.24 6.99 -8.58
CA GLU A 18 3.81 7.15 -8.44
C GLU A 18 3.27 6.17 -7.40
N LEU A 19 2.13 6.51 -6.78
CA LEU A 19 1.44 5.56 -5.92
C LEU A 19 0.83 4.46 -6.79
N VAL A 20 1.03 3.22 -6.36
CA VAL A 20 0.53 2.05 -7.07
C VAL A 20 -0.98 1.93 -6.89
N ASN A 21 -1.70 1.78 -8.00
CA ASN A 21 -3.11 1.43 -7.98
C ASN A 21 -3.27 -0.06 -7.66
N GLY A 22 -3.66 -0.37 -6.43
CA GLY A 22 -3.83 -1.74 -5.95
C GLY A 22 -4.93 -2.51 -6.68
N VAL A 23 -5.99 -1.83 -7.14
CA VAL A 23 -7.07 -2.45 -7.93
C VAL A 23 -6.55 -2.92 -9.29
N ALA A 24 -5.79 -2.08 -9.98
CA ALA A 24 -5.16 -2.44 -11.25
C ALA A 24 -4.15 -3.59 -11.05
N MET A 25 -3.29 -3.50 -10.03
CA MET A 25 -2.32 -4.55 -9.72
C MET A 25 -2.97 -5.89 -9.37
N HIS A 26 -4.07 -5.87 -8.61
CA HIS A 26 -4.85 -7.06 -8.31
C HIS A 26 -5.47 -7.66 -9.57
N ALA A 27 -6.05 -6.84 -10.45
CA ALA A 27 -6.64 -7.32 -11.70
C ALA A 27 -5.59 -7.96 -12.64
N GLU A 28 -4.37 -7.42 -12.68
CA GLU A 28 -3.27 -7.97 -13.46
C GLU A 28 -2.68 -9.25 -12.83
N ASN A 29 -2.71 -9.36 -11.50
CA ASN A 29 -2.03 -10.42 -10.75
C ASN A 29 -2.90 -11.03 -9.65
N PRO A 30 -4.09 -11.57 -9.98
CA PRO A 30 -5.13 -11.90 -8.99
C PRO A 30 -4.75 -13.01 -8.01
N GLU A 31 -3.80 -13.88 -8.37
CA GLU A 31 -3.31 -14.95 -7.50
C GLU A 31 -2.19 -14.51 -6.54
N ASN A 32 -1.45 -13.44 -6.89
CA ASN A 32 -0.24 -13.04 -6.17
C ASN A 32 -0.40 -11.70 -5.42
N PHE A 33 -1.34 -10.86 -5.86
CA PHE A 33 -1.58 -9.55 -5.31
C PHE A 33 -3.01 -9.48 -4.80
N HIS A 34 -3.20 -9.40 -3.48
CA HIS A 34 -4.53 -9.30 -2.86
C HIS A 34 -4.66 -7.95 -2.17
N ILE A 35 -5.83 -7.36 -2.27
CA ILE A 35 -6.17 -6.08 -1.63
C ILE A 35 -7.39 -6.24 -0.72
N PRO A 36 -7.59 -5.35 0.26
CA PRO A 36 -8.80 -5.30 1.06
C PRO A 36 -10.03 -5.13 0.16
N PRO A 37 -11.14 -5.82 0.46
CA PRO A 37 -12.40 -5.61 -0.25
C PRO A 37 -12.96 -4.22 0.06
N ASP A 38 -13.87 -3.74 -0.79
CA ASP A 38 -14.48 -2.42 -0.66
C ASP A 38 -15.14 -2.24 0.71
N VAL A 39 -15.82 -3.26 1.24
CA VAL A 39 -16.37 -3.22 2.61
C VAL A 39 -15.33 -2.88 3.68
N ILE A 40 -14.09 -3.37 3.58
CA ILE A 40 -13.04 -3.00 4.53
C ILE A 40 -12.59 -1.55 4.30
N LYS A 41 -12.40 -1.15 3.04
CA LYS A 41 -12.01 0.23 2.68
C LYS A 41 -13.04 1.27 3.14
N ARG A 42 -14.34 0.92 3.08
CA ARG A 42 -15.44 1.77 3.58
C ARG A 42 -15.33 2.09 5.06
N HIS A 43 -14.66 1.25 5.85
CA HIS A 43 -14.48 1.43 7.29
C HIS A 43 -13.10 1.98 7.68
N VAL A 44 -12.28 2.38 6.70
CA VAL A 44 -11.03 3.11 6.98
C VAL A 44 -11.35 4.51 7.49
N ASN A 45 -10.86 4.82 8.69
CA ASN A 45 -11.14 6.04 9.44
C ASN A 45 -9.85 6.75 9.90
N PRO A 46 -9.92 8.05 10.26
CA PRO A 46 -8.79 8.74 10.87
C PRO A 46 -8.20 8.00 12.07
N SER A 47 -6.88 8.11 12.23
CA SER A 47 -6.03 7.40 13.21
C SER A 47 -5.74 5.93 12.88
N GLN A 48 -6.33 5.37 11.83
CA GLN A 48 -5.98 4.02 11.38
C GLN A 48 -4.77 4.03 10.43
N PHE A 49 -4.07 2.91 10.36
CA PHE A 49 -2.92 2.74 9.47
C PHE A 49 -3.31 1.91 8.24
N VAL A 50 -2.91 2.40 7.06
CA VAL A 50 -3.07 1.72 5.78
C VAL A 50 -1.73 1.56 5.08
N GLU A 51 -1.56 0.46 4.35
CA GLU A 51 -0.37 0.19 3.54
C GLU A 51 -0.58 0.78 2.16
N LEU A 52 0.38 1.57 1.69
CA LEU A 52 0.49 2.05 0.33
C LEU A 52 1.80 1.53 -0.27
N ARG A 53 1.91 1.59 -1.59
CA ARG A 53 3.15 1.34 -2.31
C ARG A 53 3.44 2.49 -3.25
N ILE A 54 4.71 2.89 -3.31
CA ILE A 54 5.22 3.84 -4.30
C ILE A 54 6.21 3.11 -5.21
N ASP A 55 6.06 3.26 -6.52
CA ASP A 55 6.89 2.55 -7.50
C ASP A 55 7.21 3.45 -8.69
N SER A 56 8.22 3.09 -9.47
CA SER A 56 8.62 3.84 -10.66
C SER A 56 8.97 2.90 -11.80
N SER A 57 8.37 3.16 -12.96
CA SER A 57 8.68 2.45 -14.19
C SER A 57 10.11 2.70 -14.69
N ARG A 58 10.78 3.74 -14.18
CA ARG A 58 12.15 4.12 -14.59
C ARG A 58 13.21 3.19 -14.01
N PHE A 59 12.95 2.59 -12.85
CA PHE A 59 13.91 1.73 -12.15
C PHE A 59 13.49 0.26 -12.22
N SER A 60 13.09 -0.19 -13.41
CA SER A 60 13.05 -1.61 -13.75
C SER A 60 14.50 -2.10 -13.90
N VAL A 61 14.96 -2.98 -12.98
CA VAL A 61 16.22 -3.76 -12.99
C VAL A 61 17.41 -3.19 -13.76
N HIS A 62 18.52 -2.99 -13.04
CA HIS A 62 19.83 -2.81 -13.66
C HIS A 62 20.15 -4.01 -14.59
N GLU A 63 20.83 -3.80 -15.72
CA GLU A 63 21.16 -4.85 -16.71
C GLU A 63 21.91 -6.06 -16.11
N ASP A 64 22.62 -5.85 -15.00
CA ASP A 64 23.36 -6.89 -14.27
C ASP A 64 22.51 -7.61 -13.19
N SER A 65 21.24 -7.25 -13.06
CA SER A 65 20.33 -7.89 -12.11
C SER A 65 19.92 -9.26 -12.62
N LEU A 66 19.81 -10.24 -11.73
CA LEU A 66 19.28 -11.56 -12.07
C LEU A 66 17.96 -11.42 -12.82
N GLU A 67 17.74 -12.21 -13.89
CA GLU A 67 16.51 -12.16 -14.69
C GLU A 67 15.26 -12.52 -13.87
N LYS A 68 15.42 -13.26 -12.77
CA LYS A 68 14.34 -13.74 -11.90
C LYS A 68 14.59 -13.44 -10.42
N CYS A 69 13.52 -13.05 -9.74
CA CYS A 69 13.51 -12.70 -8.34
C CYS A 69 13.59 -14.00 -7.53
N SER A 70 14.58 -14.12 -6.65
CA SER A 70 14.85 -15.34 -5.88
C SER A 70 14.06 -15.41 -4.57
N CYS A 71 13.11 -14.50 -4.33
CA CYS A 71 12.30 -14.51 -3.12
C CYS A 71 11.18 -15.56 -3.25
N PRO A 72 10.83 -16.27 -2.16
CA PRO A 72 9.79 -17.31 -2.21
C PRO A 72 8.40 -16.78 -2.60
N SER A 73 8.16 -15.48 -2.43
CA SER A 73 6.87 -14.83 -2.69
C SER A 73 6.67 -14.40 -4.16
N CYS A 74 7.74 -14.04 -4.88
CA CYS A 74 7.66 -13.52 -6.24
C CYS A 74 7.87 -14.64 -7.28
N ASN A 75 8.99 -15.38 -7.18
CA ASN A 75 9.61 -16.18 -8.24
C ASN A 75 9.47 -15.62 -9.68
N GLY A 76 9.31 -14.30 -9.80
CA GLY A 76 8.86 -13.61 -11.01
C GLY A 76 10.01 -12.99 -11.78
N GLU A 77 9.74 -12.55 -13.01
CA GLU A 77 10.73 -11.80 -13.80
C GLU A 77 11.10 -10.51 -13.07
N MET A 78 12.40 -10.25 -12.94
CA MET A 78 12.89 -9.07 -12.23
C MET A 78 12.65 -7.78 -13.00
N SER A 79 12.20 -7.85 -14.25
CA SER A 79 11.65 -6.72 -15.01
C SER A 79 10.41 -6.10 -14.35
N LYS A 80 9.67 -6.89 -13.53
CA LYS A 80 8.45 -6.48 -12.82
C LYS A 80 8.25 -7.32 -11.53
N PRO A 81 9.15 -7.26 -10.54
CA PRO A 81 8.98 -8.06 -9.35
C PRO A 81 7.84 -7.46 -8.52
N ILE A 82 6.71 -8.15 -8.50
CA ILE A 82 5.62 -7.88 -7.55
C ILE A 82 6.16 -8.29 -6.19
N LEU A 83 6.74 -7.33 -5.49
CA LEU A 83 7.14 -7.56 -4.11
C LEU A 83 5.88 -7.42 -3.25
N LYS A 84 5.44 -8.55 -2.71
CA LYS A 84 4.63 -8.59 -1.51
C LYS A 84 5.58 -8.94 -0.37
N HIS A 85 5.90 -7.95 0.48
CA HIS A 85 6.60 -8.23 1.72
C HIS A 85 5.60 -8.75 2.77
N ASP A 86 6.07 -9.62 3.67
CA ASP A 86 5.33 -9.86 4.91
C ASP A 86 5.26 -8.54 5.68
N HIS A 87 4.02 -8.14 6.01
CA HIS A 87 3.60 -6.85 6.58
C HIS A 87 4.66 -6.23 7.50
N PRO A 88 5.01 -4.94 7.34
CA PRO A 88 5.92 -4.30 8.27
C PRO A 88 5.24 -4.22 9.64
N ALA A 89 5.66 -5.03 10.60
CA ALA A 89 5.44 -4.71 11.99
C ALA A 89 6.30 -3.48 12.32
N SER A 90 5.69 -2.41 12.85
CA SER A 90 5.97 -1.99 14.25
C SER A 90 5.74 -0.51 14.55
N LEU A 91 5.08 -0.27 15.70
CA LEU A 91 4.98 0.98 16.47
C LEU A 91 6.23 1.23 17.36
N ILE A 92 7.41 0.71 16.99
CA ILE A 92 8.66 0.78 17.77
C ILE A 92 9.77 1.23 16.80
N PRO A 93 10.73 2.09 17.24
CA PRO A 93 11.86 2.50 16.41
C PRO A 93 12.52 1.28 15.75
N LEU A 94 12.39 1.22 14.43
CA LEU A 94 13.00 0.18 13.62
C LEU A 94 14.52 0.39 13.61
N PRO A 95 15.32 -0.66 13.81
CA PRO A 95 16.76 -0.56 13.63
C PRO A 95 17.05 -0.12 12.19
N ILE A 96 18.11 0.69 11.99
CA ILE A 96 18.54 1.13 10.67
C ILE A 96 18.70 -0.10 9.78
N GLN A 97 17.80 -0.26 8.82
CA GLN A 97 17.86 -1.37 7.89
C GLN A 97 18.94 -1.05 6.86
N ASN A 98 20.06 -1.76 6.94
CA ASN A 98 21.16 -1.65 5.98
C ASN A 98 20.86 -2.56 4.78
N VAL A 99 19.70 -2.34 4.14
CA VAL A 99 19.30 -3.06 2.93
C VAL A 99 19.94 -2.33 1.76
N PRO A 100 20.69 -3.01 0.87
CA PRO A 100 21.26 -2.36 -0.30
C PRO A 100 20.13 -1.78 -1.16
N SER A 101 20.21 -0.48 -1.47
CA SER A 101 19.29 0.21 -2.37
C SER A 101 19.26 -0.52 -3.71
N ARG A 102 18.07 -0.91 -4.16
CA ARG A 102 17.88 -1.63 -5.44
C ARG A 102 17.10 -0.80 -6.46
N GLY A 103 16.63 0.38 -6.07
CA GLY A 103 15.81 1.25 -6.92
C GLY A 103 14.40 0.69 -7.13
N TRP A 104 13.89 -0.14 -6.23
CA TRP A 104 12.59 -0.79 -6.40
C TRP A 104 11.49 0.04 -5.73
N GLY A 105 10.22 -0.26 -6.07
CA GLY A 105 9.10 0.26 -5.30
C GLY A 105 9.14 -0.17 -3.84
N GLU A 106 8.66 0.70 -2.96
CA GLU A 106 8.68 0.53 -1.50
C GLU A 106 7.24 0.52 -0.97
N ASP A 107 6.94 -0.44 -0.11
CA ASP A 107 5.68 -0.53 0.63
C ASP A 107 5.85 0.19 1.98
N PHE A 108 4.83 0.93 2.41
CA PHE A 108 4.91 1.73 3.63
C PHE A 108 3.56 1.99 4.28
N TRP A 109 3.60 2.29 5.58
CA TRP A 109 2.43 2.63 6.37
C TRP A 109 2.14 4.13 6.34
N VAL A 110 0.86 4.44 6.23
CA VAL A 110 0.33 5.80 6.35
C VAL A 110 -0.72 5.83 7.45
N ARG A 111 -0.55 6.72 8.41
CA ARG A 111 -1.58 7.05 9.39
C ARG A 111 -2.60 7.98 8.75
N VAL A 112 -3.85 7.55 8.64
CA VAL A 112 -4.94 8.36 8.09
C VAL A 112 -5.23 9.53 9.03
N GLU A 113 -5.34 10.74 8.49
CA GLU A 113 -5.64 11.96 9.24
C GLU A 113 -6.98 12.57 8.83
N GLU A 114 -7.33 12.47 7.55
CA GLU A 114 -8.59 12.95 7.01
C GLU A 114 -9.10 12.01 5.92
N ARG A 115 -10.42 11.90 5.82
CA ARG A 115 -11.11 11.22 4.73
C ARG A 115 -12.20 12.13 4.15
N SER A 116 -12.25 12.22 2.83
CA SER A 116 -13.33 12.89 2.08
C SER A 116 -13.78 11.98 0.94
N GLY A 117 -14.90 11.27 1.14
CA GLY A 117 -15.36 10.24 0.21
C GLY A 117 -14.35 9.10 0.07
N SER A 118 -13.85 8.90 -1.15
CA SER A 118 -12.81 7.90 -1.49
C SER A 118 -11.38 8.46 -1.45
N LEU A 119 -11.21 9.72 -1.08
CA LEU A 119 -9.91 10.37 -0.94
C LEU A 119 -9.50 10.47 0.52
N PHE A 120 -8.21 10.30 0.76
CA PHE A 120 -7.59 10.31 2.07
C PHE A 120 -6.40 11.26 2.08
N ARG A 121 -6.19 11.89 3.22
CA ARG A 121 -4.90 12.48 3.61
C ARG A 121 -4.36 11.69 4.79
N GLY A 122 -3.08 11.39 4.77
CA GLY A 122 -2.40 10.79 5.90
C GLY A 122 -0.95 11.24 6.02
N ALA A 123 -0.28 10.76 7.07
CA ALA A 123 1.13 10.98 7.32
C ALA A 123 1.90 9.65 7.24
N VAL A 124 3.03 9.64 6.56
CA VAL A 124 3.92 8.46 6.46
C VAL A 124 4.43 8.08 7.86
N ASP A 125 4.21 6.83 8.27
CA ASP A 125 4.43 6.42 9.66
C ASP A 125 5.81 5.78 9.88
N ASN A 126 6.44 5.21 8.86
CA ASN A 126 7.74 4.57 8.95
C ASN A 126 8.84 5.29 8.13
N PRO A 127 10.12 5.16 8.52
CA PRO A 127 11.25 5.53 7.66
C PRO A 127 11.21 4.77 6.34
N LEU A 128 11.54 5.46 5.24
CA LEU A 128 11.63 4.91 3.89
C LEU A 128 13.09 4.81 3.46
N ILE A 129 13.51 3.62 3.02
CA ILE A 129 14.88 3.31 2.63
C ILE A 129 15.25 4.11 1.37
N GLU A 130 14.33 4.19 0.41
CA GLU A 130 14.58 4.78 -0.91
C GLU A 130 14.16 6.26 -0.97
N THR A 131 14.04 6.94 0.19
CA THR A 131 13.67 8.37 0.32
C THR A 131 14.38 9.26 -0.70
N ARG A 132 15.66 9.00 -1.00
CA ARG A 132 16.44 9.81 -1.96
C ARG A 132 15.97 9.69 -3.42
N LEU A 133 15.27 8.61 -3.77
CA LEU A 133 14.77 8.34 -5.11
C LEU A 133 13.39 8.95 -5.32
N HIS A 134 12.46 8.78 -4.39
CA HIS A 134 11.09 9.26 -4.56
C HIS A 134 10.79 10.57 -3.79
N GLY A 135 11.64 10.95 -2.84
CA GLY A 135 11.53 12.21 -2.08
C GLY A 135 10.59 12.18 -0.88
N LEU A 136 9.95 11.03 -0.62
CA LEU A 136 9.02 10.82 0.50
C LEU A 136 9.78 10.37 1.75
N LYS A 137 9.48 10.94 2.92
CA LYS A 137 10.08 10.56 4.20
C LYS A 137 9.01 10.35 5.28
N GLN A 138 9.41 9.76 6.39
CA GLN A 138 8.57 9.65 7.58
C GLN A 138 8.05 11.04 8.01
N GLY A 139 6.76 11.08 8.33
CA GLY A 139 6.03 12.28 8.75
C GLY A 139 5.57 13.17 7.61
N ASP A 140 5.93 12.88 6.36
CA ASP A 140 5.39 13.62 5.22
C ASP A 140 3.89 13.38 5.07
N GLU A 141 3.19 14.44 4.69
CA GLU A 141 1.81 14.38 4.25
C GLU A 141 1.72 13.73 2.88
N ILE A 142 0.72 12.86 2.72
CA ILE A 142 0.42 12.21 1.45
C ILE A 142 -1.10 12.14 1.22
N ILE A 143 -1.50 12.44 -0.01
CA ILE A 143 -2.87 12.33 -0.49
C ILE A 143 -2.99 11.10 -1.37
N PHE A 144 -4.06 10.33 -1.18
CA PHE A 144 -4.27 9.10 -1.95
C PHE A 144 -5.77 8.76 -2.09
N HIS A 145 -6.11 8.09 -3.20
CA HIS A 145 -7.41 7.45 -3.40
C HIS A 145 -7.47 6.07 -2.73
N GLU A 146 -8.68 5.58 -2.41
CA GLU A 146 -8.91 4.25 -1.80
C GLU A 146 -8.39 3.07 -2.63
N ASP A 147 -8.18 3.28 -3.94
CA ASP A 147 -7.58 2.29 -4.83
C ASP A 147 -6.10 2.04 -4.55
N HIS A 148 -5.41 2.98 -3.90
CA HIS A 148 -4.01 2.81 -3.50
C HIS A 148 -3.86 2.02 -2.19
N ILE A 149 -4.95 1.76 -1.46
CA ILE A 149 -4.91 1.01 -0.19
C ILE A 149 -4.66 -0.47 -0.47
N LEU A 150 -3.49 -0.95 -0.06
CA LEU A 150 -3.03 -2.33 -0.26
C LEU A 150 -3.30 -3.23 0.95
N ALA A 151 -3.38 -2.65 2.15
CA ALA A 151 -3.77 -3.31 3.38
C ALA A 151 -4.29 -2.30 4.40
N VAL A 152 -5.04 -2.78 5.40
CA VAL A 152 -5.33 -2.03 6.63
C VAL A 152 -4.63 -2.75 7.77
N HIS A 153 -3.92 -2.02 8.62
CA HIS A 153 -3.10 -2.61 9.67
C HIS A 153 -3.95 -3.41 10.67
N ASP A 154 -3.44 -4.58 11.07
CA ASP A 154 -4.18 -5.57 11.84
C ASP A 154 -4.65 -5.10 13.23
N SER A 155 -3.99 -4.08 13.78
CA SER A 155 -4.40 -3.43 15.04
C SER A 155 -5.82 -2.87 14.98
N HIS A 156 -6.34 -2.56 13.79
CA HIS A 156 -7.66 -1.96 13.60
C HIS A 156 -8.76 -2.97 13.26
N ARG A 157 -8.46 -4.27 13.18
CA ARG A 157 -9.45 -5.30 12.81
C ARG A 157 -10.72 -5.26 13.64
N GLN A 158 -10.59 -5.07 14.95
CA GLN A 158 -11.76 -5.01 15.85
C GLN A 158 -12.58 -3.74 15.61
N GLU A 159 -11.92 -2.60 15.43
CA GLU A 159 -12.57 -1.30 15.16
C GLU A 159 -13.30 -1.33 13.82
N LEU A 160 -12.68 -1.90 12.78
CA LEU A 160 -13.29 -2.08 11.47
C LEU A 160 -14.60 -2.87 11.56
N VAL A 161 -14.57 -4.04 12.19
CA VAL A 161 -15.76 -4.90 12.31
C VAL A 161 -16.81 -4.25 13.22
N ALA A 162 -16.40 -3.54 14.27
CA ALA A 162 -17.33 -2.84 15.16
C ALA A 162 -18.08 -1.69 14.47
N GLY A 163 -17.49 -1.10 13.43
CA GLY A 163 -18.11 -0.04 12.62
C GLY A 163 -19.11 -0.53 11.57
N MET A 164 -19.12 -1.83 11.27
CA MET A 164 -19.94 -2.41 10.20
C MET A 164 -21.41 -2.55 10.59
N ASP A 165 -22.29 -2.24 9.65
CA ASP A 165 -23.70 -2.59 9.77
C ASP A 165 -23.98 -4.04 9.33
N VAL A 166 -25.25 -4.42 9.34
CA VAL A 166 -25.67 -5.79 8.98
C VAL A 166 -25.36 -6.14 7.53
N ASP A 167 -25.44 -5.17 6.61
CA ASP A 167 -25.21 -5.42 5.19
C ASP A 167 -23.71 -5.49 4.89
N ASP A 168 -22.90 -4.64 5.54
CA ASP A 168 -21.44 -4.74 5.52
C ASP A 168 -20.96 -6.09 6.07
N LEU A 169 -21.51 -6.56 7.20
CA LEU A 169 -21.12 -7.87 7.76
C LEU A 169 -21.47 -9.03 6.83
N LYS A 170 -22.57 -8.95 6.07
CA LYS A 170 -22.91 -9.95 5.05
C LYS A 170 -21.92 -9.92 3.90
N GLU A 171 -21.56 -8.74 3.40
CA GLU A 171 -20.59 -8.57 2.32
C GLU A 171 -19.21 -9.11 2.75
N LEU A 172 -18.76 -8.76 3.95
CA LEU A 172 -17.51 -9.28 4.51
C LEU A 172 -17.55 -10.81 4.63
N ALA A 173 -18.64 -11.39 5.11
CA ALA A 173 -18.79 -12.84 5.22
C ALA A 173 -18.78 -13.53 3.85
N GLN A 174 -19.40 -12.94 2.82
CA GLN A 174 -19.35 -13.45 1.45
C GLN A 174 -17.93 -13.44 0.89
N TRP A 175 -17.20 -12.34 1.09
CA TRP A 175 -15.81 -12.21 0.66
C TRP A 175 -14.89 -13.22 1.36
N VAL A 176 -14.97 -13.36 2.69
CA VAL A 176 -14.22 -14.40 3.44
C VAL A 176 -14.55 -15.79 2.90
N GLY A 177 -15.82 -16.05 2.57
CA GLY A 177 -16.26 -17.30 1.95
C GLY A 177 -15.69 -17.54 0.56
N GLN A 178 -15.40 -16.49 -0.23
CA GLN A 178 -14.73 -16.60 -1.52
C GLN A 178 -13.26 -16.96 -1.37
N ILE A 179 -12.53 -16.28 -0.47
CA ILE A 179 -11.11 -16.56 -0.21
C ILE A 179 -10.90 -18.01 0.22
N ARG A 180 -11.72 -18.51 1.16
CA ARG A 180 -11.61 -19.90 1.65
C ARG A 180 -11.85 -20.97 0.58
N ARG A 181 -12.45 -20.62 -0.57
CA ARG A 181 -12.66 -21.54 -1.68
C ARG A 181 -11.53 -21.49 -2.71
N GLN A 182 -10.68 -20.46 -2.64
CA GLN A 182 -9.57 -20.22 -3.57
C GLN A 182 -8.21 -20.65 -3.00
N GLY A 183 -8.07 -20.71 -1.67
CA GLY A 183 -6.93 -21.33 -0.97
C GLY A 183 -7.17 -22.78 -0.59
#